data_AF-A0A1Z9PMD7-F1
#
_entry.id   AF-A0A1Z9PMD7-F1
#
_cell.length_a   1.000
_cell.length_b   1.000
_cell.length_c   1.000
_cell.angle_alpha   90.00
_cell.angle_beta   90.00
_cell.angle_gamma   90.00
#
_symmetry.space_group_name_H-M   'P 1'
#
loop_
_entity.id
_entity.type
_entity.pdbx_description
1 polymer ?
#
loop_
_entity_poly.entity_id
_entity_poly.type
_entity_poly.pdbx_seq_one_letter_code
_entity_poly.pdbx_strand_id
1 'polypeptide(L)'
;MALPEITQNSLNPLTGVFGTGQVEMFTVGSSTWTVPIGVSRCRARVWGAGGGNSGSGGGFAMKEIDLGTASTVSITVGLGSSGSGGSSSFGAYCSATGGTANSTSGQGTGTGGDINSTGGGGHPSYYAGGGAGGLFGSGGDAAYTGQHMGLNGNAGGGSGPTNGTSAYQSGGNGFFGIGGQANAYARHMPTSGFDSGYGLDAIGCGGGGATYQGGSNGGGGGDYGSGGWPGGGGGRGTNAWGGNGLVIVEY
;
A
#
# COMPACT_ATOMS: atom_id res chain seq x y z
N MET A 1 21.97 27.60 25.38
CA MET A 1 20.62 26.99 25.46
C MET A 1 20.76 25.63 24.82
N ALA A 2 20.77 24.55 25.63
CA ALA A 2 20.93 23.20 25.10
C ALA A 2 19.62 22.79 24.41
N LEU A 3 19.71 22.44 23.13
CA LEU A 3 18.58 21.82 22.44
C LEU A 3 18.30 20.47 23.11
N PRO A 4 17.03 20.13 23.38
CA PRO A 4 16.70 18.83 23.94
C PRO A 4 17.23 17.74 23.01
N GLU A 5 17.89 16.75 23.61
CA GLU A 5 18.32 15.54 22.91
C GLU A 5 17.06 14.85 22.38
N ILE A 6 16.84 14.96 21.07
CA ILE A 6 15.83 14.17 20.39
C ILE A 6 16.38 12.74 20.43
N THR A 7 15.95 11.96 21.42
CA THR A 7 16.15 10.51 21.44
C THR A 7 15.79 10.01 20.05
N GLN A 8 16.79 9.59 19.27
CA GLN A 8 16.62 9.16 17.88
C GLN A 8 15.53 8.10 17.87
N ASN A 9 14.34 8.47 17.41
CA ASN A 9 13.25 7.54 17.24
C ASN A 9 13.69 6.65 16.08
N SER A 10 14.22 5.47 16.39
CA SER A 10 14.79 4.49 15.46
C SER A 10 13.71 3.81 14.60
N LEU A 11 12.68 4.56 14.22
CA LEU A 11 11.45 4.05 13.63
C LEU A 11 11.59 3.77 12.12
N ASN A 12 12.70 4.15 11.49
CA ASN A 12 12.94 3.88 10.07
C ASN A 12 14.26 3.11 9.91
N PRO A 13 14.29 1.79 10.19
CA PRO A 13 15.54 1.02 10.26
C PRO A 13 16.28 0.93 8.92
N LEU A 14 15.64 1.23 7.79
CA LEU A 14 16.23 1.09 6.46
C LEU A 14 16.49 2.41 5.79
N THR A 15 15.54 3.34 5.91
CA THR A 15 15.64 4.66 5.29
C THR A 15 16.21 5.70 6.23
N GLY A 16 16.33 5.40 7.53
CA GLY A 16 16.81 6.32 8.55
C GLY A 16 15.86 7.49 8.81
N VAL A 17 16.24 8.31 9.79
CA VAL A 17 15.59 9.59 10.06
C VAL A 17 16.04 10.60 8.99
N PHE A 18 15.09 11.32 8.38
CA PHE A 18 15.38 12.35 7.38
C PHE A 18 15.27 13.76 7.98
N GLY A 19 16.23 14.64 7.67
CA GLY A 19 16.21 16.04 8.11
C GLY A 19 16.13 16.19 9.63
N THR A 20 15.13 16.91 10.12
CA THR A 20 14.82 17.08 11.55
C THR A 20 14.08 15.90 12.18
N GLY A 21 13.64 14.95 11.35
CA GLY A 21 12.86 13.78 11.75
C GLY A 21 11.38 14.07 11.97
N GLN A 22 10.90 15.23 11.51
CA GLN A 22 9.48 15.57 11.54
C GLN A 22 8.75 14.88 10.39
N VAL A 23 7.50 14.46 10.65
CA VAL A 23 6.70 13.68 9.71
C VAL A 23 5.30 14.26 9.65
N GLU A 24 4.79 14.46 8.43
CA GLU A 24 3.39 14.81 8.17
C GLU A 24 2.76 13.78 7.22
N MET A 25 1.55 13.32 7.55
CA MET A 25 0.83 12.31 6.79
C MET A 25 -0.47 12.87 6.21
N PHE A 26 -0.68 12.64 4.92
CA PHE A 26 -1.87 13.01 4.19
C PHE A 26 -2.56 11.75 3.70
N THR A 27 -3.77 11.49 4.20
CA THR A 27 -4.46 10.21 4.03
C THR A 27 -5.67 10.26 3.10
N VAL A 28 -6.19 11.45 2.80
CA VAL A 28 -7.34 11.64 1.90
C VAL A 28 -7.33 13.03 1.25
N GLY A 29 -7.82 13.10 0.00
CA GLY A 29 -8.13 14.36 -0.68
C GLY A 29 -6.91 15.10 -1.22
N SER A 30 -7.14 16.30 -1.74
CA SER A 30 -6.08 17.21 -2.16
C SER A 30 -5.84 18.27 -1.08
N SER A 31 -4.57 18.57 -0.81
CA SER A 31 -4.13 19.54 0.17
C SER A 31 -2.87 20.26 -0.32
N THR A 32 -2.34 21.16 0.51
CA THR A 32 -1.08 21.83 0.26
C THR A 32 -0.21 21.68 1.49
N TRP A 33 1.03 21.21 1.32
CA TRP A 33 2.03 21.25 2.37
C TRP A 33 2.75 22.60 2.32
N THR A 34 2.88 23.25 3.48
CA THR A 34 3.65 24.49 3.63
C THR A 34 5.02 24.13 4.15
N VAL A 35 6.06 24.52 3.42
CA VAL A 35 7.45 24.23 3.79
C VAL A 35 7.79 25.00 5.07
N PRO A 36 8.16 24.32 6.17
CA PRO A 36 8.55 25.01 7.39
C PRO A 36 9.81 25.87 7.18
N ILE A 37 9.89 26.98 7.91
CA ILE A 37 11.03 27.90 7.79
C ILE A 37 12.34 27.15 8.11
N GLY A 38 13.32 27.29 7.23
CA GLY A 38 14.64 26.65 7.38
C GLY A 38 14.74 25.24 6.79
N VAL A 39 13.65 24.68 6.27
CA VAL A 39 13.65 23.40 5.56
C VAL A 39 13.93 23.66 4.08
N SER A 40 15.05 23.13 3.56
CA SER A 40 15.40 23.17 2.13
C SER A 40 15.30 21.82 1.45
N ARG A 41 15.19 20.72 2.21
CA ARG A 41 15.05 19.37 1.69
C ARG A 41 13.97 18.61 2.43
N CYS A 42 13.26 17.74 1.72
CA CYS A 42 12.34 16.78 2.33
C CYS A 42 12.46 15.42 1.63
N ARG A 43 11.88 14.39 2.24
CA ARG A 43 11.64 13.10 1.62
C ARG A 43 10.13 12.87 1.52
N ALA A 44 9.64 12.57 0.33
CA ALA A 44 8.24 12.26 0.10
C ALA A 44 8.07 10.77 -0.20
N ARG A 45 7.06 10.14 0.40
CA ARG A 45 6.60 8.79 0.08
C ARG A 45 5.16 8.84 -0.41
N VAL A 46 4.88 8.24 -1.56
CA VAL A 46 3.60 8.38 -2.26
C VAL A 46 3.09 7.01 -2.65
N TRP A 47 1.93 6.62 -2.12
CA TRP A 47 1.16 5.45 -2.52
C TRP A 47 -0.08 5.86 -3.29
N GLY A 48 -0.29 5.24 -4.45
CA GLY A 48 -1.57 5.30 -5.15
C GLY A 48 -2.64 4.48 -4.42
N ALA A 49 -3.92 4.76 -4.65
CA ALA A 49 -4.99 3.95 -4.10
C ALA A 49 -5.13 2.61 -4.83
N GLY A 50 -5.67 1.60 -4.15
CA GLY A 50 -6.03 0.32 -4.76
C GLY A 50 -7.32 0.42 -5.56
N GLY A 51 -7.48 -0.44 -6.57
CA GLY A 51 -8.76 -0.66 -7.23
C GLY A 51 -9.65 -1.61 -6.43
N GLY A 52 -10.96 -1.46 -6.53
CA GLY A 52 -11.94 -2.42 -6.02
C GLY A 52 -12.33 -3.48 -7.05
N ASN A 53 -13.22 -4.40 -6.64
CA ASN A 53 -13.81 -5.41 -7.48
C ASN A 53 -12.79 -6.26 -8.28
N SER A 54 -12.00 -7.06 -7.56
CA SER A 54 -10.83 -7.78 -8.10
C SER A 54 -9.79 -6.82 -8.65
N GLY A 55 -9.58 -5.73 -7.90
CA GLY A 55 -8.75 -4.62 -8.33
C GLY A 55 -7.27 -4.84 -8.03
N SER A 56 -6.44 -4.20 -8.83
CA SER A 56 -4.99 -4.19 -8.61
C SER A 56 -4.61 -3.28 -7.45
N GLY A 57 -3.44 -3.50 -6.86
CA GLY A 57 -2.86 -2.60 -5.86
C GLY A 57 -2.33 -1.30 -6.49
N GLY A 58 -2.25 -0.26 -5.66
CA GLY A 58 -1.65 1.03 -6.00
C GLY A 58 -0.11 0.95 -6.08
N GLY A 59 0.47 1.88 -6.84
CA GLY A 59 1.92 2.00 -6.97
C GLY A 59 2.56 2.71 -5.78
N PHE A 60 3.89 2.77 -5.79
CA PHE A 60 4.66 3.49 -4.78
C PHE A 60 5.82 4.24 -5.39
N ALA A 61 6.02 5.49 -4.98
CA ALA A 61 7.21 6.27 -5.27
C ALA A 61 7.78 6.90 -4.00
N MET A 62 9.10 6.97 -3.88
CA MET A 62 9.79 7.72 -2.83
C MET A 62 10.89 8.58 -3.42
N LYS A 63 11.01 9.82 -2.95
CA LYS A 63 12.02 10.76 -3.45
C LYS A 63 12.59 11.64 -2.35
N GLU A 64 13.90 11.84 -2.36
CA GLU A 64 14.53 12.98 -1.70
C GLU A 64 14.51 14.21 -2.60
N ILE A 65 14.03 15.32 -2.06
CA ILE A 65 13.70 16.53 -2.82
C ILE A 65 14.52 17.69 -2.28
N ASP A 66 15.20 18.39 -3.17
CA ASP A 66 15.65 19.76 -2.91
C ASP A 66 14.50 20.70 -3.28
N LEU A 67 14.01 21.43 -2.28
CA LEU A 67 12.87 22.34 -2.41
C LEU A 67 13.25 23.64 -3.10
N GLY A 68 14.55 23.96 -3.19
CA GLY A 68 15.04 25.23 -3.72
C GLY A 68 14.38 26.41 -3.00
N THR A 69 13.54 27.16 -3.72
CA THR A 69 12.80 28.31 -3.18
C THR A 69 11.30 28.04 -3.00
N ALA A 70 10.84 26.79 -3.12
CA ALA A 70 9.43 26.45 -2.95
C ALA A 70 9.01 26.70 -1.50
N SER A 71 7.92 27.46 -1.31
CA SER A 71 7.31 27.68 0.01
C SER A 71 6.11 26.77 0.26
N THR A 72 5.55 26.17 -0.79
CA THR A 72 4.45 25.21 -0.72
C THR A 72 4.58 24.14 -1.79
N VAL A 73 4.00 22.97 -1.52
CA VAL A 73 3.89 21.87 -2.48
C VAL A 73 2.46 21.34 -2.45
N SER A 74 1.85 21.22 -3.62
CA SER A 74 0.51 20.62 -3.76
C SER A 74 0.58 19.11 -3.49
N ILE A 75 -0.43 18.58 -2.81
CA ILE A 75 -0.55 17.16 -2.49
C ILE A 75 -1.89 16.67 -3.01
N THR A 76 -1.85 15.49 -3.63
CA THR A 76 -3.06 14.76 -3.98
C THR A 76 -2.95 13.37 -3.39
N VAL A 77 -4.00 12.93 -2.68
CA VAL A 77 -4.13 11.57 -2.19
C VAL A 77 -5.30 10.91 -2.92
N GLY A 78 -4.98 9.86 -3.67
CA GLY A 78 -5.96 9.06 -4.39
C GLY A 78 -6.92 8.35 -3.43
N LEU A 79 -8.21 8.33 -3.78
CA LEU A 79 -9.21 7.56 -3.03
C LEU A 79 -9.30 6.15 -3.59
N GLY A 80 -9.39 5.18 -2.69
CA GLY A 80 -9.81 3.82 -3.02
C GLY A 80 -11.32 3.81 -3.24
N SER A 81 -11.79 2.90 -4.07
CA SER A 81 -13.23 2.76 -4.35
C SER A 81 -13.59 1.33 -4.74
N SER A 82 -14.85 1.09 -5.10
CA SER A 82 -15.27 -0.14 -5.78
C SER A 82 -14.85 -0.20 -7.25
N GLY A 83 -14.42 0.93 -7.83
CA GLY A 83 -13.83 1.05 -9.17
C GLY A 83 -12.30 1.20 -9.10
N SER A 84 -11.69 1.77 -10.14
CA SER A 84 -10.24 2.05 -10.13
C SER A 84 -9.88 3.05 -9.03
N GLY A 85 -8.71 2.85 -8.42
CA GLY A 85 -8.17 3.74 -7.41
C GLY A 85 -7.65 5.05 -8.00
N GLY A 86 -7.74 6.13 -7.24
CA GLY A 86 -7.13 7.40 -7.60
C GLY A 86 -5.59 7.40 -7.50
N SER A 87 -4.95 8.25 -8.28
CA SER A 87 -3.51 8.52 -8.17
C SER A 87 -3.20 9.46 -7.01
N SER A 88 -2.01 9.33 -6.44
CA SER A 88 -1.47 10.24 -5.43
C SER A 88 -0.20 10.93 -5.96
N SER A 89 0.09 12.14 -5.46
CA SER A 89 1.27 12.90 -5.87
C SER A 89 1.75 13.87 -4.78
N PHE A 90 3.05 14.16 -4.83
CA PHE A 90 3.68 15.25 -4.09
C PHE A 90 4.26 16.25 -5.10
N GLY A 91 3.46 17.26 -5.42
CA GLY A 91 3.75 18.27 -6.43
C GLY A 91 4.06 17.65 -7.79
N ALA A 92 5.06 18.22 -8.46
CA ALA A 92 5.64 17.69 -9.69
C ALA A 92 6.81 16.70 -9.43
N TYR A 93 7.14 16.43 -8.17
CA TYR A 93 8.39 15.74 -7.82
C TYR A 93 8.30 14.22 -8.02
N CYS A 94 7.22 13.61 -7.52
CA CYS A 94 6.93 12.19 -7.67
C CYS A 94 5.42 11.92 -7.55
N SER A 95 4.98 10.80 -8.13
CA SER A 95 3.59 10.37 -8.09
C SER A 95 3.48 8.85 -8.12
N ALA A 96 2.32 8.33 -7.72
CA ALA A 96 1.98 6.93 -7.88
C ALA A 96 0.54 6.79 -8.37
N THR A 97 0.35 6.02 -9.44
CA THR A 97 -0.99 5.77 -9.97
C THR A 97 -1.75 4.78 -9.11
N GLY A 98 -3.07 4.91 -9.11
CA GLY A 98 -3.95 3.93 -8.47
C GLY A 98 -4.08 2.65 -9.29
N GLY A 99 -4.49 1.57 -8.63
CA GLY A 99 -4.75 0.28 -9.25
C GLY A 99 -6.07 0.26 -10.01
N THR A 100 -6.12 -0.47 -11.12
CA THR A 100 -7.31 -0.62 -11.97
C THR A 100 -8.26 -1.66 -11.38
N ALA A 101 -9.56 -1.40 -11.40
CA ALA A 101 -10.56 -2.40 -11.05
C ALA A 101 -10.64 -3.52 -12.09
N ASN A 102 -10.99 -4.73 -11.64
CA ASN A 102 -11.24 -5.87 -12.52
C ASN A 102 -10.11 -6.14 -13.54
N SER A 103 -8.85 -6.11 -13.09
CA SER A 103 -7.69 -6.17 -13.98
C SER A 103 -6.53 -6.97 -13.38
N THR A 104 -5.89 -7.77 -14.23
CA THR A 104 -4.65 -8.51 -13.95
C THR A 104 -3.39 -7.74 -14.33
N SER A 105 -3.49 -6.68 -15.14
CA SER A 105 -2.36 -5.93 -15.71
C SER A 105 -2.48 -4.42 -15.53
N GLY A 106 -3.40 -3.97 -14.69
CA GLY A 106 -3.68 -2.57 -14.41
C GLY A 106 -3.10 -2.12 -13.07
N GLN A 107 -1.90 -2.59 -12.73
CA GLN A 107 -1.24 -2.26 -11.47
C GLN A 107 -0.91 -0.77 -11.40
N GLY A 108 -1.10 -0.19 -10.22
CA GLY A 108 -0.61 1.16 -9.95
C GLY A 108 0.92 1.17 -10.04
N THR A 109 1.51 2.29 -10.48
CA THR A 109 2.95 2.42 -10.72
C THR A 109 3.45 3.73 -10.13
N GLY A 110 4.56 3.68 -9.38
CA GLY A 110 5.30 4.87 -8.96
C GLY A 110 6.12 5.48 -10.10
N THR A 111 6.25 6.80 -10.11
CA THR A 111 7.06 7.55 -11.08
C THR A 111 7.73 8.76 -10.44
N GLY A 112 8.91 9.11 -10.96
CA GLY A 112 9.67 10.30 -10.56
C GLY A 112 10.42 10.17 -9.24
N GLY A 113 10.22 9.09 -8.48
CA GLY A 113 10.98 8.78 -7.27
C GLY A 113 12.37 8.24 -7.55
N ASP A 114 13.21 8.28 -6.52
CA ASP A 114 14.47 7.53 -6.46
C ASP A 114 14.19 6.03 -6.32
N ILE A 115 13.06 5.69 -5.69
CA ILE A 115 12.47 4.35 -5.66
C ILE A 115 11.10 4.42 -6.32
N ASN A 116 10.83 3.48 -7.22
CA ASN A 116 9.53 3.32 -7.88
C ASN A 116 9.15 1.84 -7.90
N SER A 117 7.97 1.52 -7.39
CA SER A 117 7.44 0.17 -7.33
C SER A 117 6.03 0.11 -7.91
N THR A 118 5.67 -1.07 -8.43
CA THR A 118 4.32 -1.34 -8.93
C THR A 118 3.48 -2.05 -7.87
N GLY A 119 2.15 -1.86 -7.90
CA GLY A 119 1.25 -2.76 -7.19
C GLY A 119 1.27 -4.17 -7.78
N GLY A 120 0.54 -5.08 -7.15
CA GLY A 120 0.20 -6.40 -7.68
C GLY A 120 -1.11 -6.36 -8.47
N GLY A 121 -1.27 -7.26 -9.43
CA GLY A 121 -2.48 -7.46 -10.21
C GLY A 121 -3.62 -8.03 -9.36
N GLY A 122 -4.84 -7.57 -9.60
CA GLY A 122 -6.03 -8.29 -9.15
C GLY A 122 -6.31 -9.48 -10.06
N HIS A 123 -7.37 -10.24 -9.80
CA HIS A 123 -7.76 -11.30 -10.74
C HIS A 123 -9.28 -11.46 -10.86
N PRO A 124 -9.89 -10.99 -11.96
CA PRO A 124 -11.34 -11.08 -12.21
C PRO A 124 -11.94 -12.47 -12.06
N SER A 125 -11.24 -13.51 -12.56
CA SER A 125 -11.73 -14.89 -12.49
C SER A 125 -11.64 -15.51 -11.08
N TYR A 126 -10.83 -14.93 -10.19
CA TYR A 126 -10.60 -15.41 -8.82
C TYR A 126 -11.06 -14.41 -7.76
N TYR A 127 -11.68 -13.31 -8.18
CA TYR A 127 -12.40 -12.39 -7.31
C TYR A 127 -11.55 -11.76 -6.19
N ALA A 128 -10.24 -11.69 -6.37
CA ALA A 128 -9.29 -11.24 -5.36
C ALA A 128 -8.47 -10.03 -5.84
N GLY A 129 -8.01 -9.23 -4.89
CA GLY A 129 -7.24 -8.02 -5.15
C GLY A 129 -5.73 -8.20 -5.00
N GLY A 130 -4.95 -7.35 -5.66
CA GLY A 130 -3.49 -7.32 -5.56
C GLY A 130 -2.98 -6.50 -4.37
N GLY A 131 -1.77 -6.79 -3.89
CA GLY A 131 -1.10 -6.00 -2.85
C GLY A 131 -0.53 -4.68 -3.37
N ALA A 132 -0.30 -3.71 -2.49
CA ALA A 132 0.33 -2.44 -2.83
C ALA A 132 1.85 -2.59 -3.06
N GLY A 133 2.41 -1.73 -3.91
CA GLY A 133 3.85 -1.53 -3.98
C GLY A 133 4.38 -0.81 -2.74
N GLY A 134 5.69 -0.87 -2.53
CA GLY A 134 6.33 -0.16 -1.42
C GLY A 134 7.84 -0.13 -1.50
N LEU A 135 8.46 0.14 -0.36
CA LEU A 135 9.91 0.29 -0.23
C LEU A 135 10.68 -0.97 -0.64
N PHE A 136 10.10 -2.14 -0.42
CA PHE A 136 10.75 -3.44 -0.67
C PHE A 136 10.46 -4.02 -2.05
N GLY A 137 9.76 -3.27 -2.89
CA GLY A 137 9.46 -3.65 -4.27
C GLY A 137 7.96 -3.72 -4.55
N SER A 138 7.62 -4.56 -5.53
CA SER A 138 6.25 -4.65 -6.03
C SER A 138 5.31 -5.41 -5.11
N GLY A 139 4.02 -5.07 -5.16
CA GLY A 139 2.97 -5.82 -4.48
C GLY A 139 2.77 -7.21 -5.09
N GLY A 140 2.27 -8.14 -4.28
CA GLY A 140 1.95 -9.50 -4.70
C GLY A 140 0.64 -9.55 -5.48
N ASP A 141 0.61 -10.35 -6.55
CA ASP A 141 -0.61 -10.56 -7.33
C ASP A 141 -1.65 -11.38 -6.56
N ALA A 142 -2.92 -11.18 -6.90
CA ALA A 142 -4.01 -12.05 -6.50
C ALA A 142 -3.79 -13.49 -7.01
N ALA A 143 -4.50 -14.44 -6.40
CA ALA A 143 -4.53 -15.83 -6.84
C ALA A 143 -4.85 -16.00 -8.35
N TYR A 144 -4.22 -16.98 -9.01
CA TYR A 144 -4.42 -17.32 -10.42
C TYR A 144 -4.64 -18.83 -10.64
N THR A 145 -4.88 -19.25 -11.89
CA THR A 145 -5.31 -20.61 -12.23
C THR A 145 -4.42 -21.71 -11.66
N GLY A 146 -5.02 -22.54 -10.81
CA GLY A 146 -4.42 -23.73 -10.20
C GLY A 146 -3.90 -23.53 -8.77
N GLN A 147 -3.77 -22.28 -8.31
CA GLN A 147 -3.32 -21.96 -6.96
C GLN A 147 -4.25 -20.88 -6.38
N HIS A 148 -5.13 -21.27 -5.46
CA HIS A 148 -6.07 -20.36 -4.80
C HIS A 148 -5.41 -19.45 -3.75
N MET A 149 -4.08 -19.35 -3.79
CA MET A 149 -3.27 -18.60 -2.84
C MET A 149 -2.83 -17.29 -3.49
N GLY A 150 -2.92 -16.19 -2.75
CA GLY A 150 -2.34 -14.93 -3.17
C GLY A 150 -0.82 -15.02 -3.22
N LEU A 151 -0.18 -14.25 -4.10
CA LEU A 151 1.27 -14.22 -4.21
C LEU A 151 1.89 -13.28 -3.18
N ASN A 152 3.10 -13.63 -2.77
CA ASN A 152 3.90 -12.79 -1.89
C ASN A 152 4.41 -11.56 -2.64
N GLY A 153 4.67 -10.48 -1.92
CA GLY A 153 5.29 -9.27 -2.45
C GLY A 153 5.67 -8.33 -1.33
N ASN A 154 5.85 -7.03 -1.65
CA ASN A 154 5.97 -5.98 -0.64
C ASN A 154 4.77 -6.05 0.31
N ALA A 155 3.56 -5.91 -0.23
CA ALA A 155 2.33 -6.38 0.40
C ALA A 155 1.81 -7.63 -0.33
N GLY A 156 1.25 -8.58 0.39
CA GLY A 156 0.74 -9.82 -0.21
C GLY A 156 -0.58 -9.64 -0.97
N GLY A 157 -0.79 -10.42 -2.03
CA GLY A 157 -2.05 -10.45 -2.78
C GLY A 157 -3.15 -11.26 -2.09
N GLY A 158 -4.39 -11.02 -2.48
CA GLY A 158 -5.56 -11.71 -1.94
C GLY A 158 -5.76 -13.12 -2.50
N SER A 159 -6.41 -13.99 -1.73
CA SER A 159 -6.79 -15.34 -2.15
C SER A 159 -8.15 -15.36 -2.85
N GLY A 160 -8.28 -16.23 -3.86
CA GLY A 160 -9.56 -16.48 -4.54
C GLY A 160 -10.38 -17.61 -3.93
N PRO A 161 -11.65 -17.79 -4.33
CA PRO A 161 -12.49 -18.86 -3.81
C PRO A 161 -12.06 -20.23 -4.35
N THR A 162 -12.40 -21.28 -3.60
CA THR A 162 -12.24 -22.69 -4.00
C THR A 162 -13.61 -23.36 -4.11
N ASN A 163 -13.81 -24.19 -5.13
CA ASN A 163 -15.02 -25.03 -5.25
C ASN A 163 -15.04 -26.25 -4.30
N GLY A 164 -14.01 -26.44 -3.47
CA GLY A 164 -13.89 -27.57 -2.55
C GLY A 164 -13.98 -27.14 -1.09
N THR A 165 -14.74 -27.89 -0.28
CA THR A 165 -14.99 -27.64 1.15
C THR A 165 -13.77 -27.86 2.06
N SER A 166 -12.65 -28.34 1.53
CA SER A 166 -11.41 -28.64 2.28
C SER A 166 -10.17 -27.88 1.79
N ALA A 167 -10.30 -27.04 0.76
CA ALA A 167 -9.15 -26.39 0.16
C ALA A 167 -8.69 -25.21 1.03
N TYR A 168 -7.39 -25.20 1.32
CA TYR A 168 -6.74 -24.14 2.08
C TYR A 168 -6.61 -22.89 1.21
N GLN A 169 -7.24 -21.80 1.64
CA GLN A 169 -7.14 -20.50 0.99
C GLN A 169 -6.21 -19.63 1.82
N SER A 170 -5.13 -19.13 1.23
CA SER A 170 -4.25 -18.20 1.91
C SER A 170 -3.99 -16.97 1.07
N GLY A 171 -4.06 -15.79 1.68
CA GLY A 171 -3.46 -14.60 1.06
C GLY A 171 -1.94 -14.76 0.99
N GLY A 172 -1.32 -13.96 0.14
CA GLY A 172 0.13 -13.85 0.09
C GLY A 172 0.68 -13.17 1.34
N ASN A 173 1.92 -13.47 1.67
CA ASN A 173 2.68 -12.75 2.68
C ASN A 173 3.17 -11.42 2.11
N GLY A 174 3.15 -10.39 2.95
CA GLY A 174 3.94 -9.19 2.72
C GLY A 174 5.36 -9.38 3.20
N PHE A 175 6.19 -8.35 3.06
CA PHE A 175 7.57 -8.38 3.52
C PHE A 175 7.66 -8.61 5.04
N PHE A 176 6.73 -8.02 5.79
CA PHE A 176 6.63 -8.22 7.24
C PHE A 176 5.38 -8.99 7.66
N GLY A 177 4.30 -8.89 6.89
CA GLY A 177 3.01 -9.47 7.23
C GLY A 177 2.81 -10.90 6.73
N ILE A 178 2.02 -11.66 7.47
CA ILE A 178 1.59 -13.01 7.08
C ILE A 178 0.21 -12.91 6.44
N GLY A 179 0.02 -13.58 5.31
CA GLY A 179 -1.26 -13.67 4.62
C GLY A 179 -2.31 -14.37 5.49
N GLY A 180 -3.55 -13.91 5.36
CA GLY A 180 -4.69 -14.51 6.03
C GLY A 180 -4.94 -15.91 5.52
N GLN A 181 -5.60 -16.74 6.32
CA GLN A 181 -5.90 -18.12 5.98
C GLN A 181 -7.37 -18.40 6.25
N ALA A 182 -8.03 -19.10 5.35
CA ALA A 182 -9.41 -19.54 5.52
C ALA A 182 -9.56 -20.99 5.06
N ASN A 183 -10.33 -21.75 5.83
CA ASN A 183 -10.90 -23.03 5.44
C ASN A 183 -12.32 -23.15 6.03
N ALA A 184 -12.98 -24.30 5.85
CA ALA A 184 -14.34 -24.51 6.34
C ALA A 184 -14.49 -24.46 7.88
N TYR A 185 -13.39 -24.53 8.63
CA TYR A 185 -13.38 -24.71 10.08
C TYR A 185 -12.73 -23.55 10.84
N ALA A 186 -11.87 -22.77 10.19
CA ALA A 186 -11.08 -21.73 10.82
C ALA A 186 -10.74 -20.58 9.86
N ARG A 187 -10.60 -19.39 10.45
CA ARG A 187 -10.11 -18.19 9.77
C ARG A 187 -9.00 -17.57 10.61
N HIS A 188 -7.81 -17.44 10.04
CA HIS A 188 -6.72 -16.66 10.59
C HIS A 188 -6.64 -15.35 9.81
N MET A 189 -6.74 -14.22 10.51
CA MET A 189 -6.68 -12.90 9.86
C MET A 189 -5.25 -12.61 9.37
N PRO A 190 -5.09 -11.89 8.25
CA PRO A 190 -3.78 -11.43 7.82
C PRO A 190 -3.18 -10.50 8.88
N THR A 191 -1.86 -10.50 8.97
CA THR A 191 -1.12 -9.61 9.86
C THR A 191 -0.41 -8.54 9.06
N SER A 192 -0.33 -7.35 9.66
CA SER A 192 0.42 -6.25 9.08
C SER A 192 1.93 -6.44 9.14
N GLY A 193 2.40 -7.35 9.99
CA GLY A 193 3.82 -7.54 10.30
C GLY A 193 4.41 -6.48 11.22
N PHE A 194 3.60 -5.52 11.70
CA PHE A 194 4.06 -4.49 12.61
C PHE A 194 4.17 -5.02 14.04
N ASP A 195 5.41 -5.09 14.53
CA ASP A 195 5.69 -4.57 15.86
C ASP A 195 5.99 -3.07 15.72
N SER A 196 5.67 -2.27 16.74
CA SER A 196 5.78 -0.80 16.72
C SER A 196 7.19 -0.23 16.41
N GLY A 197 8.21 -1.09 16.26
CA GLY A 197 9.60 -0.73 16.02
C GLY A 197 10.02 -0.46 14.56
N TYR A 198 9.24 -0.84 13.54
CA TYR A 198 9.63 -0.67 12.11
C TYR A 198 9.11 0.61 11.44
N GLY A 199 8.33 1.42 12.18
CA GLY A 199 7.80 2.74 11.78
C GLY A 199 7.36 2.88 10.32
N LEU A 200 7.86 3.90 9.61
CA LEU A 200 7.34 4.25 8.27
C LEU A 200 7.76 3.27 7.18
N ASP A 201 8.88 2.57 7.37
CA ASP A 201 9.42 1.63 6.39
C ASP A 201 8.52 0.41 6.23
N ALA A 202 7.78 0.03 7.26
CA ALA A 202 6.86 -1.10 7.22
C ALA A 202 5.46 -0.75 6.69
N ILE A 203 5.16 0.50 6.36
CA ILE A 203 3.87 0.87 5.76
C ILE A 203 3.74 0.22 4.36
N GLY A 204 2.58 -0.38 4.10
CA GLY A 204 2.27 -1.08 2.87
C GLY A 204 2.86 -2.50 2.77
N CYS A 205 3.32 -3.11 3.88
CA CYS A 205 4.06 -4.37 3.88
C CYS A 205 3.33 -5.58 4.51
N GLY A 206 2.00 -5.50 4.62
CA GLY A 206 1.18 -6.52 5.29
C GLY A 206 0.76 -7.69 4.39
N GLY A 207 0.16 -8.68 5.03
CA GLY A 207 -0.38 -9.86 4.34
C GLY A 207 -1.70 -9.56 3.62
N GLY A 208 -1.91 -10.28 2.52
CA GLY A 208 -3.19 -10.30 1.79
C GLY A 208 -4.23 -11.14 2.52
N GLY A 209 -5.52 -10.86 2.29
CA GLY A 209 -6.63 -11.57 2.90
C GLY A 209 -6.95 -12.90 2.19
N ALA A 210 -7.45 -13.87 2.94
CA ALA A 210 -8.14 -15.02 2.35
C ALA A 210 -9.60 -14.65 1.99
N THR A 211 -10.37 -15.61 1.47
CA THR A 211 -11.80 -15.40 1.19
C THR A 211 -12.55 -14.91 2.44
N TYR A 212 -13.37 -13.87 2.25
CA TYR A 212 -14.08 -13.08 3.26
C TYR A 212 -13.18 -12.32 4.24
N GLN A 213 -11.91 -12.11 3.92
CA GLN A 213 -10.98 -11.32 4.71
C GLN A 213 -10.44 -10.18 3.87
N GLY A 214 -10.43 -8.97 4.46
CA GLY A 214 -9.69 -7.87 3.88
C GLY A 214 -8.18 -8.10 4.00
N GLY A 215 -7.41 -7.44 3.14
CA GLY A 215 -5.96 -7.37 3.30
C GLY A 215 -5.57 -6.46 4.47
N SER A 216 -4.33 -6.58 4.93
CA SER A 216 -3.78 -5.77 6.01
C SER A 216 -2.59 -4.96 5.51
N ASN A 217 -2.43 -3.72 5.97
CA ASN A 217 -1.26 -2.87 5.69
C ASN A 217 -0.80 -2.92 4.22
N GLY A 218 -1.68 -2.54 3.29
CA GLY A 218 -1.44 -2.60 1.84
C GLY A 218 -1.69 -3.95 1.17
N GLY A 219 -1.96 -5.03 1.91
CA GLY A 219 -2.31 -6.33 1.34
C GLY A 219 -3.60 -6.29 0.50
N GLY A 220 -3.70 -7.16 -0.50
CA GLY A 220 -4.90 -7.34 -1.30
C GLY A 220 -6.00 -8.05 -0.52
N GLY A 221 -7.27 -7.67 -0.74
CA GLY A 221 -8.42 -8.37 -0.19
C GLY A 221 -8.64 -9.72 -0.90
N GLY A 222 -8.97 -10.76 -0.15
CA GLY A 222 -9.45 -12.00 -0.76
C GLY A 222 -10.87 -11.82 -1.32
N ASP A 223 -11.49 -12.90 -1.79
CA ASP A 223 -12.88 -12.84 -2.28
C ASP A 223 -13.82 -12.18 -1.25
N TYR A 224 -14.59 -11.17 -1.65
CA TYR A 224 -15.42 -10.32 -0.77
C TYR A 224 -14.70 -9.48 0.29
N GLY A 225 -13.36 -9.46 0.30
CA GLY A 225 -12.56 -8.63 1.20
C GLY A 225 -12.15 -7.30 0.58
N SER A 226 -12.05 -6.25 1.40
CA SER A 226 -11.45 -4.98 0.99
C SER A 226 -9.92 -5.05 0.96
N GLY A 227 -9.29 -4.19 0.17
CA GLY A 227 -7.84 -4.01 0.22
C GLY A 227 -7.41 -3.33 1.51
N GLY A 228 -6.23 -3.71 2.01
CA GLY A 228 -5.61 -3.07 3.15
C GLY A 228 -5.09 -1.68 2.80
N TRP A 229 -5.23 -0.73 3.72
CA TRP A 229 -4.61 0.59 3.58
C TRP A 229 -3.10 0.51 3.89
N PRO A 230 -2.21 1.21 3.15
CA PRO A 230 -2.51 1.99 1.93
C PRO A 230 -2.50 1.13 0.66
N GLY A 231 -3.33 1.50 -0.31
CA GLY A 231 -3.18 1.06 -1.70
C GLY A 231 -3.52 -0.39 -2.03
N GLY A 232 -3.92 -1.24 -1.08
CA GLY A 232 -4.28 -2.63 -1.38
C GLY A 232 -5.52 -2.73 -2.29
N GLY A 233 -5.53 -3.65 -3.23
CA GLY A 233 -6.67 -3.91 -4.10
C GLY A 233 -7.77 -4.70 -3.39
N GLY A 234 -9.04 -4.40 -3.66
CA GLY A 234 -10.19 -5.13 -3.13
C GLY A 234 -10.54 -6.37 -3.96
N GLY A 235 -11.11 -7.40 -3.31
CA GLY A 235 -11.73 -8.54 -3.96
C GLY A 235 -13.06 -8.18 -4.64
N ARG A 236 -13.91 -9.16 -4.95
CA ARG A 236 -15.22 -8.93 -5.58
C ARG A 236 -16.29 -8.53 -4.56
N GLY A 237 -17.14 -7.58 -4.90
CA GLY A 237 -18.38 -7.32 -4.15
C GLY A 237 -18.65 -5.84 -3.92
N THR A 238 -19.86 -5.53 -3.46
CA THR A 238 -20.32 -4.14 -3.24
C THR A 238 -19.53 -3.40 -2.17
N ASN A 239 -18.94 -4.12 -1.22
CA ASN A 239 -18.15 -3.57 -0.11
C ASN A 239 -16.65 -3.88 -0.23
N ALA A 240 -16.20 -4.47 -1.34
CA ALA A 240 -14.81 -4.85 -1.55
C ALA A 240 -14.04 -3.68 -2.21
N TRP A 241 -13.77 -2.65 -1.40
CA TRP A 241 -13.12 -1.43 -1.86
C TRP A 241 -11.61 -1.58 -1.87
N GLY A 242 -10.94 -0.89 -2.78
CA GLY A 242 -9.50 -0.68 -2.66
C GLY A 242 -9.16 0.23 -1.49
N GLY A 243 -7.96 0.07 -0.93
CA GLY A 243 -7.41 0.94 0.10
C GLY A 243 -7.08 2.32 -0.47
N ASN A 244 -7.34 3.38 0.30
CA ASN A 244 -6.91 4.73 -0.08
C ASN A 244 -5.40 4.82 -0.28
N GLY A 245 -4.97 5.82 -1.03
CA GLY A 245 -3.56 6.19 -1.14
C GLY A 245 -3.04 6.82 0.15
N LEU A 246 -1.78 7.24 0.09
CA LEU A 246 -1.09 7.90 1.20
C LEU A 246 0.04 8.78 0.66
N VAL A 247 0.20 9.97 1.21
CA VAL A 247 1.40 10.78 1.02
C VAL A 247 2.01 11.08 2.40
N ILE A 248 3.30 10.81 2.56
CA ILE A 248 4.06 11.14 3.77
C ILE A 248 5.19 12.08 3.38
N VAL A 249 5.40 13.12 4.18
CA VAL A 249 6.52 14.06 4.04
C VAL A 249 7.37 13.99 5.30
N GLU A 250 8.66 13.78 5.13
CA GLU A 250 9.68 13.75 6.19
C GLU A 250 10.66 14.91 5.98
N TYR A 251 10.99 15.68 7.02
CA TYR A 251 11.86 16.87 6.91
C TYR A 251 12.59 17.23 8.20
#